data_AF-A0A1I5E0T2-F1
#
_entry.id   AF-A0A1I5E0T2-F1
#
_cell.length_a   1.000
_cell.length_b   1.000
_cell.length_c   1.000
_cell.angle_alpha   90.00
_cell.angle_beta   90.00
_cell.angle_gamma   90.00
#
_symmetry.space_group_name_H-M   'P 1'
#
loop_
_entity.id
_entity.type
_entity.pdbx_description
1 polymer ?
#
loop_
_entity_poly.entity_id
_entity_poly.type
_entity_poly.pdbx_seq_one_letter_code
_entity_poly.pdbx_strand_id
1 'polypeptide(L)'
;MLMVLGIAARMRRQGHRFGNTVLEEALYDILESEPESPCVHVWGKVRSRNLPSQRMLERAGFQKRDLPSLGNFTHWHIVLER
;
A
#
# COMPACT_ATOMS: atom_id res chain seq x y z
N MET A 1 4.14 -3.66 12.77
CA MET A 1 5.40 -3.15 12.17
C MET A 1 5.08 -1.93 11.30
N LEU A 2 5.81 -0.81 11.42
CA LEU A 2 5.61 0.35 10.54
C LEU A 2 6.57 0.24 9.34
N MET A 3 6.03 0.08 8.14
CA MET A 3 6.81 0.03 6.90
C MET A 3 6.58 1.28 6.06
N VAL A 4 7.64 1.73 5.38
CA VAL A 4 7.60 2.87 4.47
C VAL A 4 8.10 2.41 3.12
N LEU A 5 7.28 2.59 2.08
CA LEU A 5 7.69 2.35 0.70
C LEU A 5 8.16 3.67 0.06
N GLY A 6 9.44 3.72 -0.29
CA GLY A 6 10.06 4.84 -1.00
C GLY A 6 10.65 4.41 -2.34
N ILE A 7 10.18 5.01 -3.44
CA ILE A 7 10.75 4.78 -4.77
C ILE A 7 11.65 5.95 -5.17
N ALA A 8 12.90 5.66 -5.55
CA ALA A 8 13.86 6.64 -6.03
C ALA A 8 13.31 7.41 -7.25
N ALA A 9 13.53 8.72 -7.32
CA ALA A 9 12.91 9.59 -8.32
C ALA A 9 13.16 9.12 -9.78
N ARG A 10 14.39 8.66 -10.09
CA ARG A 10 14.77 8.12 -11.40
C ARG A 10 14.03 6.85 -11.82
N MET A 11 13.51 6.10 -10.84
CA MET A 11 12.73 4.87 -11.07
C MET A 11 11.23 5.17 -11.16
N ARG A 12 10.80 6.40 -10.85
CA ARG A 12 9.41 6.82 -11.02
C ARG A 12 9.12 7.03 -12.50
N ARG A 13 7.83 7.01 -12.86
CA ARG A 13 7.34 7.25 -14.24
C ARG A 13 7.81 6.25 -15.31
N GLN A 14 8.41 5.13 -14.91
CA GLN A 14 8.70 3.99 -15.79
C GLN A 14 7.44 3.11 -15.97
N GLY A 15 6.33 3.72 -16.42
CA GLY A 15 5.08 3.00 -16.70
C GLY A 15 4.38 2.43 -15.46
N HIS A 16 4.66 2.96 -14.26
CA HIS A 16 4.09 2.54 -12.97
C HIS A 16 4.44 1.11 -12.51
N ARG A 17 5.03 0.26 -13.37
CA ARG A 17 5.33 -1.15 -13.07
C ARG A 17 6.20 -1.33 -11.84
N PHE A 18 7.35 -0.64 -11.78
CA PHE A 18 8.30 -0.87 -10.68
C PHE A 18 7.69 -0.63 -9.30
N GLY A 19 6.96 0.48 -9.11
CA GLY A 19 6.32 0.76 -7.82
C GLY A 19 5.19 -0.20 -7.48
N ASN A 20 4.42 -0.64 -8.47
CA ASN A 20 3.37 -1.64 -8.26
C ASN A 20 3.98 -3.01 -7.89
N THR A 21 5.00 -3.47 -8.63
CA THR A 21 5.68 -4.75 -8.35
C THR A 21 6.30 -4.76 -6.95
N VAL A 22 7.02 -3.71 -6.55
CA VAL A 22 7.60 -3.65 -5.21
C VAL A 22 6.52 -3.68 -4.12
N LEU A 23 5.37 -3.04 -4.35
CA LEU A 23 4.25 -3.11 -3.41
C LEU A 23 3.68 -4.52 -3.35
N GLU A 24 3.47 -5.17 -4.49
CA GLU A 24 2.93 -6.53 -4.60
C GLU A 24 3.83 -7.56 -3.90
N GLU A 25 5.13 -7.56 -4.18
CA GLU A 25 6.12 -8.41 -3.50
C GLU A 25 6.10 -8.18 -1.98
N ALA A 26 6.03 -6.92 -1.54
CA ALA A 26 5.94 -6.61 -0.11
C ALA A 26 4.64 -7.14 0.54
N LEU A 27 3.52 -7.20 -0.19
CA LEU A 27 2.27 -7.78 0.33
C LEU A 27 2.39 -9.31 0.43
N TYR A 28 3.04 -9.96 -0.54
CA TYR A 28 3.34 -11.38 -0.48
C TYR A 28 4.25 -11.70 0.71
N ASP A 29 5.34 -10.95 0.91
CA ASP A 29 6.23 -11.11 2.07
C ASP A 29 5.47 -10.98 3.40
N ILE A 30 4.54 -10.02 3.50
CA ILE A 30 3.70 -9.84 4.69
C ILE A 30 2.83 -11.07 4.92
N LEU A 31 2.18 -11.60 3.88
CA LEU A 31 1.31 -12.76 3.99
C LEU A 31 2.09 -14.03 4.38
N GLU A 32 3.29 -14.22 3.82
CA GLU A 32 4.18 -15.34 4.16
C GLU A 32 4.71 -15.26 5.60
N SER A 33 4.92 -14.05 6.11
CA SER A 33 5.42 -13.83 7.48
C SER A 33 4.42 -14.17 8.58
N GLU A 34 3.14 -14.35 8.26
CA GLU A 34 2.05 -14.63 9.21
C GLU A 34 1.37 -15.98 8.91
N PRO A 35 2.09 -17.11 9.02
CA PRO A 35 1.66 -18.35 8.39
C PRO A 35 0.48 -19.06 9.04
N GLU A 36 0.12 -18.68 10.26
CA GLU A 36 -1.01 -19.24 11.00
C GLU A 36 -2.29 -18.39 10.85
N SER A 37 -2.17 -17.21 10.23
CA SER A 37 -3.30 -16.29 10.08
C SER A 37 -4.10 -16.63 8.82
N PRO A 38 -5.43 -16.81 8.91
CA PRO A 38 -6.29 -17.06 7.74
C PRO A 38 -6.38 -15.84 6.82
N CYS A 39 -6.16 -14.65 7.36
CA CYS A 39 -6.06 -13.41 6.61
C CYS A 39 -5.14 -12.41 7.32
N VAL A 40 -4.59 -11.45 6.56
CA VAL A 40 -3.76 -10.38 7.08
C VAL A 40 -4.33 -9.02 6.69
N HIS A 41 -4.62 -8.19 7.69
CA HIS A 41 -5.11 -6.83 7.50
C HIS A 41 -3.95 -5.85 7.30
N VAL A 42 -3.87 -5.21 6.13
CA VAL A 42 -2.81 -4.24 5.83
C VAL A 42 -3.40 -2.84 5.74
N TRP A 43 -2.87 -1.95 6.59
CA TRP A 43 -3.28 -0.55 6.67
C TRP A 43 -2.20 0.37 6.09
N GLY A 44 -2.64 1.33 5.26
CA GLY A 44 -1.79 2.34 4.66
C GLY A 44 -2.30 3.75 4.94
N LYS A 45 -1.38 4.71 5.05
CA LYS A 45 -1.69 6.15 5.07
C LYS A 45 -0.90 6.87 4.00
N VAL A 46 -1.58 7.68 3.19
CA VAL A 46 -0.98 8.45 2.10
C VAL A 46 -1.41 9.90 2.23
N ARG A 47 -0.48 10.84 2.02
CA ARG A 47 -0.86 12.27 1.99
C ARG A 47 -1.94 12.50 0.92
N SER A 48 -2.98 13.26 1.24
CA SER A 48 -4.13 13.46 0.33
C SER A 48 -3.76 14.10 -1.00
N ARG A 49 -2.65 14.85 -1.06
CA ARG A 49 -2.10 15.41 -2.32
C ARG A 49 -1.23 14.46 -3.15
N ASN A 50 -0.83 13.31 -2.59
CA ASN A 50 0.04 12.34 -3.25
C ASN A 50 -0.78 11.37 -4.11
N LEU A 51 -1.31 11.89 -5.23
CA LEU A 51 -2.13 11.14 -6.18
C LEU A 51 -1.41 9.90 -6.76
N PRO A 52 -0.10 9.94 -7.09
CA PRO A 52 0.59 8.76 -7.60
C PRO A 52 0.55 7.56 -6.66
N SER A 53 0.76 7.78 -5.35
CA SER A 53 0.71 6.69 -4.36
C SER A 53 -0.72 6.25 -4.09
N GLN A 54 -1.71 7.15 -4.10
CA GLN A 54 -3.12 6.76 -3.98
C GLN A 54 -3.54 5.83 -5.12
N ARG A 55 -3.25 6.21 -6.38
CA ARG A 55 -3.53 5.37 -7.55
C ARG A 55 -2.78 4.04 -7.54
N MET A 56 -1.60 3.99 -6.93
CA MET A 56 -0.84 2.75 -6.76
C MET A 56 -1.55 1.80 -5.79
N LEU A 57 -2.04 2.32 -4.66
CA LEU A 57 -2.84 1.55 -3.70
C LEU A 57 -4.18 1.09 -4.31
N GLU A 58 -4.87 1.96 -5.05
CA GLU A 58 -6.10 1.60 -5.77
C GLU A 58 -5.87 0.43 -6.74
N ARG A 59 -4.79 0.48 -7.54
CA ARG A 59 -4.43 -0.62 -8.48
C ARG A 59 -4.09 -1.91 -7.75
N ALA A 60 -3.51 -1.83 -6.56
CA ALA A 60 -3.20 -2.99 -5.73
C ALA A 60 -4.41 -3.52 -4.95
N GLY A 61 -5.62 -2.97 -5.15
CA GLY A 61 -6.85 -3.44 -4.52
C GLY A 61 -7.13 -2.87 -3.13
N PHE A 62 -6.34 -1.89 -2.66
CA PHE A 62 -6.66 -1.22 -1.41
C PHE A 62 -7.92 -0.38 -1.55
N GLN A 63 -8.75 -0.44 -0.51
CA GLN A 63 -9.93 0.38 -0.36
C GLN A 63 -9.64 1.60 0.50
N LYS A 64 -10.06 2.78 0.04
CA LYS A 64 -10.02 4.00 0.82
C LYS A 64 -10.97 3.86 2.01
N ARG A 65 -10.51 4.25 3.21
CA ARG A 65 -11.30 4.24 4.44
C ARG A 65 -11.56 5.66 4.91
N ASP A 66 -12.81 5.94 5.24
CA ASP A 66 -13.21 7.20 5.83
C ASP A 66 -12.98 7.11 7.34
N LEU A 67 -11.80 7.56 7.77
CA LEU A 67 -11.39 7.60 9.17
C LEU A 67 -11.08 9.04 9.55
N PRO A 68 -11.39 9.47 10.79
CA PRO A 68 -11.04 10.80 11.28
C PRO A 68 -9.54 11.05 11.05
N SER A 69 -9.21 11.90 10.08
CA SER A 69 -7.81 12.10 9.71
C SER A 69 -7.19 13.17 10.60
N LEU A 70 -6.24 12.78 11.44
CA LEU A 70 -5.32 13.73 12.06
C LEU A 70 -4.38 14.27 10.97
N GLY A 71 -4.81 15.34 10.29
CA GLY A 71 -4.09 16.02 9.22
C GLY A 71 -4.41 15.52 7.81
N ASN A 72 -3.65 16.01 6.81
CA ASN A 72 -3.91 15.78 5.38
C ASN A 72 -3.48 14.39 4.89
N PHE A 73 -4.05 13.33 5.46
CA PHE A 73 -3.84 11.95 5.06
C PHE A 73 -5.15 11.27 4.66
N THR A 74 -5.04 10.37 3.69
CA THR A 74 -6.06 9.41 3.32
C THR A 74 -5.64 8.03 3.82
N HIS A 75 -6.57 7.31 4.43
CA HIS A 75 -6.37 5.97 4.95
C HIS A 75 -6.82 4.92 3.93
N TRP A 76 -6.08 3.82 3.88
CA TRP A 76 -6.25 2.74 2.91
C TRP A 76 -6.16 1.41 3.65
N HIS A 77 -6.94 0.43 3.19
CA HIS A 77 -6.99 -0.89 3.79
C HIS A 77 -7.18 -1.97 2.72
N ILE A 78 -6.45 -3.07 2.85
CA ILE A 78 -6.67 -4.31 2.10
C ILE A 78 -6.64 -5.49 3.09
N VAL A 79 -7.39 -6.53 2.77
CA VAL A 79 -7.30 -7.83 3.45
C VAL A 79 -6.60 -8.77 2.47
N LEU A 80 -5.50 -9.35 2.91
CA LEU A 80 -4.81 -10.41 2.19
C LEU A 80 -5.38 -11.74 2.67
N GLU A 81 -5.85 -12.56 1.75
CA GLU A 81 -6.37 -13.90 2.00
C GLU A 81 -5.41 -14.92 1.36
N ARG A 82 -5.39 -16.14 1.89
CA ARG A 82 -4.63 -17.26 1.33
C ARG A 82 -5.39 -18.00 0.24
#